data_AF-A0A2I5HGS7-F1
#
_entry.id   AF-A0A2I5HGS7-F1
#
_cell.length_a   1.000
_cell.length_b   1.000
_cell.length_c   1.000
_cell.angle_alpha   90.00
_cell.angle_beta   90.00
_cell.angle_gamma   90.00
#
_symmetry.space_group_name_H-M   'P 1'
#
loop_
_entity.id
_entity.type
_entity.pdbx_description
1 polymer ?
#
loop_
_entity_poly.entity_id
_entity_poly.type
_entity_poly.pdbx_seq_one_letter_code
_entity_poly.pdbx_strand_id
1 'polypeptide(L)'
;MSSLMIWLEYLMNQKMKAAKFISNLIIAVCFSTIANEGDVPEFKDYNISLSDGSFAKKINLTNEQLKKSEEWKRIIQKQLNEQINFAGHYRLYISEKGQL
;
A
#
# COMPACT_ATOMS: atom_id res chain seq x y z
N MET A 1 -2.31 -40.78 -44.29
CA MET A 1 -2.26 -39.35 -43.91
C MET A 1 -1.22 -38.66 -44.78
N SER A 2 -1.59 -37.74 -45.67
CA SER A 2 -0.60 -37.04 -46.53
C SER A 2 0.09 -35.90 -45.75
N SER A 3 1.36 -35.62 -46.09
CA SER A 3 2.17 -34.56 -45.46
C SER A 3 1.48 -33.18 -45.46
N LEU A 4 0.67 -32.91 -46.49
CA LEU A 4 -0.09 -31.68 -46.63
C LEU A 4 -1.18 -31.52 -45.56
N MET A 5 -1.78 -32.61 -45.12
CA MET A 5 -2.83 -32.60 -44.09
C MET A 5 -2.26 -32.30 -42.70
N ILE A 6 -1.08 -32.85 -42.39
CA ILE A 6 -0.35 -32.58 -41.14
C ILE A 6 0.05 -31.10 -41.07
N TRP A 7 0.48 -30.52 -42.19
CA TRP A 7 0.84 -29.10 -42.28
C TRP A 7 -0.37 -28.17 -42.07
N LEU A 8 -1.53 -28.54 -42.62
CA LEU A 8 -2.77 -27.78 -42.43
C LEU A 8 -3.24 -27.83 -40.96
N GLU A 9 -3.21 -29.00 -40.33
CA GLU A 9 -3.53 -29.16 -38.90
C GLU A 9 -2.58 -28.36 -38.00
N TYR A 10 -1.28 -28.37 -38.30
CA TYR A 10 -0.28 -27.58 -37.59
C TYR A 10 -0.57 -26.08 -37.71
N LEU A 11 -0.86 -25.59 -38.92
CA LEU A 11 -1.16 -24.20 -39.18
C LEU A 11 -2.46 -23.75 -38.48
N MET A 12 -3.49 -24.60 -38.49
CA MET A 12 -4.74 -24.36 -37.76
C MET A 12 -4.51 -24.27 -36.25
N ASN A 13 -3.68 -25.16 -35.69
CA ASN A 13 -3.36 -25.16 -34.27
C ASN A 13 -2.59 -23.90 -33.85
N GLN A 14 -1.67 -23.40 -34.69
CA GLN A 14 -0.97 -22.14 -34.43
C GLN A 14 -1.93 -20.94 -34.45
N LYS A 15 -2.86 -20.89 -35.41
CA LYS A 15 -3.89 -19.84 -35.46
C LYS A 15 -4.79 -19.85 -34.23
N MET A 16 -5.22 -21.03 -33.76
CA MET A 16 -6.03 -21.16 -32.54
C MET A 16 -5.29 -20.75 -31.27
N LYS A 17 -3.99 -21.06 -31.15
CA LYS A 17 -3.17 -20.62 -30.02
C LYS A 17 -3.00 -19.11 -29.99
N ALA A 18 -2.74 -18.50 -31.14
CA ALA A 18 -2.66 -17.04 -31.26
C ALA A 18 -4.00 -16.37 -30.90
N ALA A 19 -5.13 -16.89 -31.38
CA ALA A 19 -6.45 -16.37 -31.05
C ALA A 19 -6.76 -16.46 -29.54
N LYS A 20 -6.42 -17.58 -28.89
CA LYS A 20 -6.57 -17.75 -27.43
C LYS A 20 -5.68 -16.79 -26.64
N PHE A 21 -4.44 -16.58 -27.09
CA PHE A 21 -3.52 -15.63 -26.47
C PHE A 21 -4.04 -14.19 -26.57
N ILE A 22 -4.50 -13.78 -27.75
CA ILE A 22 -5.09 -12.45 -27.97
C ILE A 22 -6.35 -12.27 -27.10
N SER A 23 -7.22 -13.28 -27.05
CA SER A 23 -8.40 -13.27 -26.18
C SER A 23 -8.04 -13.06 -24.71
N ASN A 24 -7.07 -13.80 -24.18
CA ASN A 24 -6.63 -13.66 -22.79
C ASN A 24 -5.98 -12.30 -22.52
N LEU A 25 -5.24 -11.74 -23.48
CA LEU A 25 -4.63 -10.42 -23.35
C LEU A 25 -5.69 -9.31 -23.28
N ILE A 26 -6.72 -9.39 -24.12
CA ILE A 26 -7.83 -8.41 -24.11
C ILE A 26 -8.55 -8.47 -22.76
N ILE A 27 -8.87 -9.66 -22.26
CA ILE A 27 -9.51 -9.85 -20.96
C ILE A 27 -8.67 -9.23 -19.83
N ALA A 28 -7.36 -9.47 -19.80
CA ALA A 28 -6.47 -8.90 -18.79
C ALA A 28 -6.41 -7.37 -18.81
N VAL A 29 -6.45 -6.75 -20.01
CA VAL A 29 -6.47 -5.29 -20.16
C VAL A 29 -7.82 -4.69 -19.72
N CYS A 30 -8.94 -5.35 -19.99
CA CYS A 30 -10.25 -4.87 -19.54
C CYS A 30 -10.41 -4.88 -18.01
N PHE A 31 -9.75 -5.81 -17.30
CA PHE A 31 -9.79 -5.86 -15.83
C PHE A 31 -8.85 -4.86 -15.16
N SER A 32 -7.79 -4.38 -15.83
CA SER A 32 -6.85 -3.41 -15.25
C SER A 32 -7.38 -1.97 -15.24
N THR A 33 -8.42 -1.65 -16.01
CA THR A 33 -9.00 -0.30 -16.08
C THR A 33 -10.02 0.00 -14.98
N ILE A 34 -10.38 -0.97 -14.13
CA ILE A 34 -11.42 -0.81 -13.07
C ILE A 34 -10.80 -0.41 -11.71
N ALA A 35 -9.49 -0.15 -11.65
CA ALA A 35 -8.79 0.12 -10.39
C ALA A 35 -8.66 1.62 -10.03
N ASN A 36 -9.32 2.54 -10.74
CA ASN A 36 -9.13 3.99 -10.56
C ASN A 36 -10.43 4.83 -10.56
N GLU A 37 -11.59 4.22 -10.33
CA GLU A 37 -12.87 4.95 -10.22
C GLU A 37 -13.32 5.08 -8.75
N GLY A 38 -12.46 5.69 -7.94
CA GLY A 38 -12.91 6.35 -6.73
C GLY A 38 -12.71 7.84 -6.94
N ASP A 39 -13.77 8.64 -6.82
CA ASP A 39 -13.60 10.08 -6.69
C ASP A 39 -12.58 10.33 -5.55
N VAL A 40 -11.59 11.18 -5.81
CA VAL A 40 -10.73 11.68 -4.73
C VAL A 40 -11.68 12.27 -3.70
N PRO A 41 -11.66 11.82 -2.43
CA PRO A 41 -12.57 12.35 -1.44
C PRO A 41 -12.45 13.86 -1.44
N GLU A 42 -13.56 14.57 -1.66
CA GLU A 42 -13.55 16.02 -1.72
C GLU A 42 -13.34 16.56 -0.30
N PHE A 43 -12.08 16.60 0.13
CA PHE A 43 -11.69 17.12 1.45
C PHE A 43 -11.96 18.63 1.60
N LYS A 44 -12.39 19.31 0.53
CA LYS A 44 -12.72 20.74 0.49
C LYS A 44 -13.80 21.14 1.51
N ASP A 45 -14.70 20.23 1.85
CA ASP A 45 -15.77 20.47 2.83
C ASP A 45 -15.32 20.21 4.27
N TYR A 46 -14.16 19.59 4.45
CA TYR A 46 -13.56 19.38 5.76
C TYR A 46 -12.53 20.48 5.98
N ASN A 47 -12.77 21.31 6.99
CA ASN A 47 -11.84 22.36 7.41
C ASN A 47 -10.65 21.73 8.18
N ILE A 48 -9.90 20.86 7.51
CA ILE A 48 -8.73 20.18 8.07
C ILE A 48 -7.53 21.05 7.77
N SER A 49 -6.82 21.49 8.80
CA SER A 49 -5.54 22.15 8.61
C SER A 49 -4.55 21.15 8.01
N LEU A 50 -4.22 21.32 6.73
CA LEU A 50 -3.13 20.60 6.10
C LEU A 50 -1.82 21.04 6.78
N SER A 51 -1.10 20.06 7.33
CA SER A 51 0.21 20.31 7.93
C SER A 51 1.25 20.41 6.82
N ASP A 52 1.57 21.63 6.40
CA ASP A 52 2.65 21.90 5.43
C ASP A 52 4.05 21.93 6.09
N GLY A 53 4.14 21.64 7.39
CA GLY A 53 5.38 21.65 8.17
C GLY A 53 6.07 20.29 8.26
N SER A 54 7.36 20.31 8.62
CA SER A 54 8.07 19.08 9.02
C SER A 54 7.39 18.43 10.21
N PHE A 55 7.36 17.09 10.23
CA PHE A 55 6.88 16.34 11.39
C PHE A 55 7.61 16.74 12.68
N ALA A 56 6.89 16.72 13.80
CA ALA A 56 7.47 17.05 15.10
C ALA A 56 8.62 16.10 15.44
N LYS A 57 9.78 16.67 15.81
CA LYS A 57 10.98 15.91 16.22
C LYS A 57 11.10 15.73 17.73
N LYS A 58 10.26 16.44 18.50
CA LYS A 58 10.26 16.41 19.96
C LYS A 58 8.84 16.18 20.45
N ILE A 59 8.67 15.24 21.37
CA ILE A 59 7.37 15.03 22.00
C ILE A 59 7.10 16.13 23.02
N ASN A 60 5.91 16.72 22.96
CA ASN A 60 5.42 17.62 24.00
C ASN A 60 4.57 16.79 24.98
N LEU A 61 5.07 16.60 26.21
CA LEU A 61 4.42 15.73 27.19
C LEU A 61 3.40 16.52 28.02
N THR A 62 2.25 15.91 28.28
CA THR A 62 1.27 16.45 29.23
C THR A 62 1.77 16.31 30.67
N ASN A 63 1.14 17.03 31.61
CA ASN A 63 1.42 16.92 33.04
C ASN A 63 1.29 15.49 33.58
N GLU A 64 0.40 14.68 33.01
CA GLU A 64 0.26 13.27 33.37
C GLU A 64 1.44 12.43 32.83
N GLN A 65 1.84 12.64 31.58
CA GLN A 65 2.92 11.91 30.94
C GLN A 65 4.29 12.26 31.54
N LEU A 66 4.47 13.47 32.06
CA LEU A 66 5.68 13.88 32.78
C LEU A 66 5.94 13.03 34.04
N LYS A 67 4.90 12.41 34.62
CA LYS A 67 5.01 11.53 35.80
C LYS A 67 5.49 10.11 35.46
N LYS A 68 5.63 9.76 34.17
CA LYS A 68 6.13 8.44 33.74
C LYS A 68 7.64 8.31 33.95
N SER A 69 8.14 7.08 33.87
CA SER A 69 9.57 6.79 34.01
C SER A 69 10.40 7.49 32.93
N GLU A 70 11.66 7.79 33.24
CA GLU A 70 12.59 8.35 32.26
C GLU A 70 12.84 7.39 31.09
N GLU A 71 12.80 6.08 31.36
CA GLU A 71 12.88 5.05 30.33
C GLU A 71 11.71 5.15 29.34
N TRP A 72 10.47 5.27 29.84
CA TRP A 72 9.30 5.46 29.00
C TRP A 72 9.43 6.72 28.13
N LYS A 73 9.86 7.84 28.71
CA LYS A 73 10.06 9.11 27.98
C LYS A 73 11.09 8.94 26.85
N ARG A 74 12.21 8.25 27.14
CA ARG A 74 13.25 7.93 26.17
C ARG A 74 12.74 7.06 25.02
N ILE A 75 11.98 6.02 25.33
CA ILE A 75 11.43 5.09 24.34
C ILE A 75 10.47 5.82 23.40
N ILE A 76 9.52 6.58 23.93
CA ILE A 76 8.54 7.29 23.10
C ILE A 76 9.21 8.35 22.21
N GLN A 77 10.20 9.07 22.73
CA GLN A 77 10.96 10.03 21.93
C GLN A 77 11.79 9.34 20.84
N LYS A 78 12.36 8.16 21.11
CA LYS A 78 13.02 7.35 20.07
C LYS A 78 12.02 6.93 18.99
N GLN A 79 10.84 6.45 19.41
CA GLN A 79 9.79 6.03 18.50
C GLN A 79 9.27 7.16 17.61
N LEU A 80 9.25 8.41 18.08
CA LEU A 80 8.90 9.59 17.25
C LEU A 80 9.94 9.86 16.14
N ASN A 81 11.21 9.53 16.37
CA ASN A 81 12.32 9.87 15.47
C ASN A 81 12.63 8.79 14.42
N GLU A 82 12.02 7.62 14.48
CA GLU A 82 12.23 6.59 13.47
C GLU A 82 11.53 6.96 12.14
N GLN A 83 12.01 6.37 11.04
CA GLN A 83 11.48 6.67 9.71
C GLN A 83 9.98 6.35 9.63
N ILE A 84 9.25 7.24 8.94
CA ILE A 84 7.80 7.27 8.90
C ILE A 84 7.27 6.07 8.12
N ASN A 85 6.32 5.35 8.72
CA ASN A 85 5.40 4.49 7.98
C ASN A 85 4.11 5.30 7.75
N PHE A 86 3.84 5.68 6.50
CA PHE A 86 2.74 6.57 6.12
C PHE A 86 1.34 5.93 6.23
N ALA A 87 1.22 4.76 6.86
CA ALA A 87 -0.03 4.00 6.97
C ALA A 87 -0.89 4.31 8.21
N GLY A 88 -0.82 5.52 8.78
CA GLY A 88 -1.88 6.04 9.67
C GLY A 88 -1.55 6.12 11.18
N HIS A 89 -1.12 7.33 11.56
CA HIS A 89 -1.38 8.08 12.81
C HIS A 89 -1.10 7.49 14.21
N TYR A 90 -0.80 6.21 14.41
CA TYR A 90 -0.46 5.67 15.74
C TYR A 90 0.77 4.76 15.71
N ARG A 91 1.63 4.91 16.73
CA ARG A 91 2.79 4.04 16.95
C ARG A 91 2.64 3.35 18.30
N LEU A 92 2.37 2.06 18.25
CA LEU A 92 2.22 1.22 19.45
C LEU A 92 3.60 0.72 19.87
N TYR A 93 4.00 1.04 21.09
CA TYR A 93 5.14 0.41 21.75
C TYR A 93 4.61 -0.61 22.76
N ILE A 94 5.01 -1.87 22.60
CA ILE A 94 4.71 -2.95 23.54
C ILE A 94 6.00 -3.31 24.25
N SER A 95 6.01 -3.19 25.58
CA SER A 95 7.15 -3.60 26.43
C SER A 95 7.39 -5.09 26.31
N GLU A 96 8.66 -5.49 26.22
CA GLU A 96 9.02 -6.90 26.32
C GLU A 96 8.72 -7.40 27.75
N LYS A 97 7.95 -8.49 27.88
CA LYS A 97 7.62 -9.13 29.18
C LYS A 97 6.85 -8.24 30.18
N GLY A 98 6.23 -7.15 29.71
CA GLY A 98 5.43 -6.26 30.57
C GLY A 98 6.26 -5.35 31.49
N GLN A 99 7.57 -5.21 31.24
CA GLN A 99 8.45 -4.35 32.02
C GLN A 99 8.79 -3.07 31.25
N LEU A 100 8.65 -1.93 31.92
CA LEU A 100 8.88 -0.56 31.43
C LEU A 100 9.95 0.16 32.25
#